data_AF-A2D821-F1
#
_entry.id   AF-A2D821-F1
#
_cell.length_a   1.000
_cell.length_b   1.000
_cell.length_c   1.000
_cell.angle_alpha   90.00
_cell.angle_beta   90.00
_cell.angle_gamma   90.00
#
_symmetry.space_group_name_H-M   'P 1'
#
loop_
_entity.id
_entity.type
_entity.pdbx_description
1 polymer ?
#
loop_
_entity_poly.entity_id
_entity_poly.type
_entity_poly.pdbx_seq_one_letter_code
_entity_poly.pdbx_strand_id
1 'polypeptide(L)'
;MNEELKVTLKHKPRIILTPMKKREVKSNEKTIDQVIQALKTSPNERTNHHVDTLLSTIGSWDCFTRNIHSQPMRREVCRQIVYEEVDANSVLFKQGDVANGWYIVISGQCLVVVLTKDDSFMADIPPVMIQNLRKALGQDQYFKCVFTAGPKCDFGAVALIDDCLRNATIYVSQKTILARVDNEIYRTTARYFAEAQREKRIQLLLQVKELRCLHSDYDPTIDEAETFKTLAQNTVEFNVPAGTIIDLNNAQAITQPNNFNPNGKTEEEIHANEIDQFSKSQGFYLIAEGKFSLHRMVDFTEYIPKTEDKVQDDVFRVKLPRGKYFIQAKELGPGEIFPDPRLQGGWISHQFRLRVEEPALLHNLKLSNLLSAVTERNVELIKKAVYEQPSDSALIDVWIEKQRAMQWSQYKKKCLKEARRVFKIERQVMNGEVGMRHFGPPKALKPVENARPLSRHAFEEEVDIEQEIKRRREKEREIEERKLSKTKRIIGEKVLREAQISRDIEKRKSELMKRRRRTVSRQSERAKTADAAREKDEEFYKDEMKRKVQQELQKSRDLKEQEVLRRTARKNNSMRNKSQSIFLFEIQN
;
A
#
# COMPACT_ATOMS: atom_id res chain seq x y z
N MET A 1 44.64 -46.51 72.43
CA MET A 1 45.27 -45.86 71.27
C MET A 1 44.28 -44.81 70.81
N ASN A 2 44.66 -43.53 70.95
CA ASN A 2 43.77 -42.36 70.93
C ASN A 2 43.10 -42.14 69.57
N GLU A 3 41.78 -41.96 69.55
CA GLU A 3 41.08 -41.29 68.44
C GLU A 3 40.40 -40.03 68.98
N GLU A 4 40.87 -38.90 68.46
CA GLU A 4 40.45 -37.55 68.80
C GLU A 4 39.06 -37.22 68.23
N LEU A 5 38.27 -36.55 69.07
CA LEU A 5 36.99 -35.93 68.76
C LEU A 5 37.06 -34.98 67.56
N LYS A 6 36.24 -35.22 66.53
CA LYS A 6 35.82 -34.19 65.57
C LYS A 6 34.34 -33.86 65.73
N VAL A 7 34.10 -32.83 66.54
CA VAL A 7 32.82 -32.14 66.68
C VAL A 7 32.48 -31.47 65.34
N THR A 8 31.42 -31.93 64.68
CA THR A 8 30.87 -31.27 63.49
C THR A 8 29.79 -30.28 63.91
N LEU A 9 30.14 -28.98 63.86
CA LEU A 9 29.20 -27.88 64.04
C LEU A 9 28.18 -27.87 62.90
N LYS A 10 26.93 -28.24 63.18
CA LYS A 10 25.80 -28.06 62.24
C LYS A 10 25.54 -26.56 62.06
N HIS A 11 25.94 -26.01 60.90
CA HIS A 11 25.54 -24.67 60.49
C HIS A 11 24.01 -24.60 60.34
N LYS A 12 23.36 -23.67 61.07
CA LYS A 12 21.95 -23.33 60.87
C LYS A 12 21.74 -22.85 59.43
N PRO A 13 20.64 -23.25 58.75
CA PRO A 13 20.39 -22.83 57.38
C PRO A 13 20.29 -21.30 57.29
N ARG A 14 21.04 -20.70 56.36
CA ARG A 14 20.93 -19.28 56.01
C ARG A 14 19.54 -19.04 55.40
N ILE A 15 18.69 -18.29 56.10
CA ILE A 15 17.43 -17.77 55.57
C ILE A 15 17.79 -16.68 54.56
N ILE A 16 17.63 -16.97 53.27
CA ILE A 16 17.77 -15.97 52.20
C ILE A 16 16.41 -15.28 52.07
N LEU A 17 16.30 -14.06 52.61
CA LEU A 17 15.17 -13.18 52.35
C LEU A 17 15.16 -12.84 50.86
N THR A 18 14.33 -13.54 50.10
CA THR A 18 14.09 -13.20 48.70
C THR A 18 13.10 -12.03 48.70
N PRO A 19 13.42 -10.88 48.09
CA PRO A 19 12.46 -9.78 48.00
C PRO A 19 11.19 -10.29 47.33
N MET A 20 10.04 -10.08 47.97
CA MET A 20 8.75 -10.40 47.38
C MET A 20 8.68 -9.78 45.98
N LYS A 21 8.44 -10.61 44.96
CA LYS A 21 7.95 -10.11 43.66
C LYS A 21 6.79 -9.17 44.00
N LYS A 22 6.93 -7.88 43.65
CA LYS A 22 5.81 -6.94 43.74
C LYS A 22 4.62 -7.63 43.07
N ARG A 23 3.57 -7.89 43.85
CA ARG A 23 2.26 -8.23 43.29
C ARG A 23 2.00 -7.13 42.27
N GLU A 24 1.84 -7.50 41.01
CA GLU A 24 1.22 -6.62 40.03
C GLU A 24 -0.12 -6.23 40.62
N VAL A 25 -0.23 -4.98 41.04
CA VAL A 25 -1.49 -4.39 41.49
C VAL A 25 -2.38 -4.48 40.26
N LYS A 26 -3.39 -5.37 40.30
CA LYS A 26 -4.51 -5.32 39.36
C LYS A 26 -4.96 -3.87 39.36
N SER A 27 -4.86 -3.22 38.20
CA SER A 27 -5.31 -1.85 37.96
C SER A 27 -6.61 -1.59 38.71
N ASN A 28 -6.67 -0.54 39.52
CA ASN A 28 -7.90 -0.09 40.18
C ASN A 28 -9.01 0.06 39.13
N GLU A 29 -9.83 -0.98 38.94
CA GLU A 29 -11.06 -0.87 38.17
C GLU A 29 -11.96 0.10 38.93
N LYS A 30 -12.13 1.29 38.36
CA LYS A 30 -13.00 2.32 38.94
C LYS A 30 -14.43 1.79 38.99
N THR A 31 -15.11 1.98 40.10
CA THR A 31 -16.46 1.44 40.28
C THR A 31 -17.47 2.18 39.40
N ILE A 32 -18.56 1.50 39.01
CA ILE A 32 -19.66 2.12 38.24
C ILE A 32 -20.22 3.34 38.99
N ASP A 33 -20.22 3.32 40.32
CA ASP A 33 -20.68 4.46 41.14
C ASP A 33 -19.83 5.72 40.94
N GLN A 34 -18.51 5.56 40.82
CA GLN A 34 -17.60 6.68 40.51
C GLN A 34 -17.87 7.25 39.12
N VAL A 35 -18.21 6.39 38.15
CA VAL A 35 -18.61 6.82 36.81
C VAL A 35 -19.91 7.62 36.87
N ILE A 36 -20.92 7.11 37.57
CA ILE A 36 -22.21 7.79 37.74
C ILE A 36 -22.01 9.14 38.45
N GLN A 37 -21.19 9.22 39.49
CA GLN A 37 -20.87 10.47 40.18
C GLN A 37 -20.19 11.49 39.24
N ALA A 38 -19.24 11.03 38.41
CA ALA A 38 -18.58 11.89 37.43
C ALA A 38 -19.55 12.37 36.32
N LEU A 39 -20.49 11.52 35.90
CA LEU A 39 -21.53 11.85 34.92
C LEU A 39 -22.54 12.86 35.48
N LYS A 40 -22.98 12.70 36.73
CA LYS A 40 -23.90 13.62 37.41
C LYS A 40 -23.31 15.01 37.64
N THR A 41 -21.98 15.13 37.63
CA THR A 41 -21.30 16.44 37.64
C THR A 41 -21.47 17.10 36.27
N SER A 42 -21.94 18.35 36.24
CA SER A 42 -22.17 19.09 34.99
C SER A 42 -20.86 19.21 34.17
N PRO A 43 -20.93 19.26 32.81
CA PRO A 43 -19.73 19.36 31.98
C PRO A 43 -18.78 20.51 32.35
N ASN A 44 -19.32 21.66 32.78
CA ASN A 44 -18.54 22.84 33.15
C ASN A 44 -17.83 22.72 34.51
N GLU A 45 -18.35 21.88 35.41
CA GLU A 45 -17.80 21.68 36.76
C GLU A 45 -16.97 20.39 36.87
N ARG A 46 -16.82 19.66 35.76
CA ARG A 46 -16.15 18.36 35.73
C ARG A 46 -14.63 18.55 35.91
N THR A 47 -14.10 18.02 37.02
CA THR A 47 -12.65 18.02 37.30
C THR A 47 -11.88 17.07 36.37
N ASN A 48 -10.57 17.27 36.24
CA ASN A 48 -9.69 16.33 35.50
C ASN A 48 -9.82 14.88 36.01
N HIS A 49 -9.99 14.69 37.32
CA HIS A 49 -10.20 13.37 37.91
C HIS A 49 -11.50 12.70 37.43
N HIS A 50 -12.59 13.48 37.33
CA HIS A 50 -13.85 12.99 36.76
C HIS A 50 -13.67 12.62 35.29
N VAL A 51 -13.02 13.46 34.49
CA VAL A 51 -12.73 13.17 33.07
C VAL A 51 -11.88 11.91 32.92
N ASP A 52 -10.82 11.76 33.72
CA ASP A 52 -9.97 10.56 33.70
C ASP A 52 -10.74 9.31 34.13
N THR A 53 -11.76 9.45 34.97
CA THR A 53 -12.66 8.35 35.37
C THR A 53 -13.55 7.92 34.23
N LEU A 54 -14.19 8.86 33.54
CA LEU A 54 -15.00 8.58 32.35
C LEU A 54 -14.14 8.02 31.21
N LEU A 55 -12.96 8.59 30.97
CA LEU A 55 -12.05 8.16 29.91
C LEU A 55 -11.52 6.75 30.15
N SER A 56 -11.15 6.39 31.39
CA SER A 56 -10.67 5.04 31.70
C SER A 56 -11.77 3.98 31.63
N THR A 57 -13.04 4.38 31.81
CA THR A 57 -14.19 3.45 31.87
C THR A 57 -15.00 3.48 30.57
N ILE A 58 -15.86 4.47 30.37
CA ILE A 58 -16.68 4.63 29.15
C ILE A 58 -15.78 4.80 27.93
N GLY A 59 -14.72 5.60 28.05
CA GLY A 59 -13.79 5.89 26.95
C GLY A 59 -12.98 4.70 26.45
N SER A 60 -12.93 3.61 27.22
CA SER A 60 -12.26 2.35 26.84
C SER A 60 -13.21 1.29 26.29
N TRP A 61 -14.53 1.50 26.33
CA TRP A 61 -15.51 0.55 25.79
C TRP A 61 -15.50 0.53 24.27
N ASP A 62 -15.73 -0.65 23.68
CA ASP A 62 -15.69 -0.85 22.22
C ASP A 62 -16.69 0.03 21.47
N CYS A 63 -17.88 0.26 22.03
CA CYS A 63 -18.86 1.19 21.47
C CYS A 63 -18.30 2.61 21.36
N PHE A 64 -17.47 3.02 22.33
CA PHE A 64 -16.87 4.35 22.35
C PHE A 64 -15.69 4.46 21.38
N THR A 65 -14.78 3.50 21.44
CA THR A 65 -13.54 3.49 20.66
C THR A 65 -13.76 3.27 19.17
N ARG A 66 -14.89 2.64 18.79
CA ARG A 66 -15.34 2.46 17.41
C ARG A 66 -15.73 3.78 16.75
N ASN A 67 -16.38 4.68 17.48
CA ASN A 67 -16.86 5.97 16.94
C ASN A 67 -15.84 7.11 17.11
N ILE A 68 -14.89 6.98 18.05
CA ILE A 68 -13.87 8.00 18.32
C ILE A 68 -12.51 7.31 18.42
N HIS A 69 -11.59 7.59 17.49
CA HIS A 69 -10.28 6.95 17.47
C HIS A 69 -9.19 7.73 18.22
N SER A 70 -9.24 9.07 18.15
CA SER A 70 -8.23 9.95 18.76
C SER A 70 -8.40 10.06 20.27
N GLN A 71 -7.37 9.71 21.05
CA GLN A 71 -7.38 9.82 22.52
C GLN A 71 -7.68 11.26 23.03
N PRO A 72 -7.06 12.32 22.47
CA PRO A 72 -7.45 13.70 22.78
C PRO A 72 -8.94 13.99 22.55
N MET A 73 -9.50 13.49 21.45
CA MET A 73 -10.92 13.65 21.14
C MET A 73 -11.81 12.88 22.12
N ARG A 74 -11.40 11.65 22.50
CA ARG A 74 -12.10 10.87 23.53
C ARG A 74 -12.17 11.63 24.85
N ARG A 75 -11.04 12.21 25.28
CA ARG A 75 -10.97 13.01 26.50
C ARG A 75 -11.94 14.19 26.46
N GLU A 76 -11.98 14.91 25.34
CA GLU A 76 -12.87 16.06 25.18
C GLU A 76 -14.34 15.66 25.13
N VAL A 77 -14.69 14.58 24.41
CA VAL A 77 -16.07 14.06 24.43
C VAL A 77 -16.45 13.60 25.83
N CYS A 78 -15.58 12.89 26.56
CA CYS A 78 -15.81 12.53 27.96
C CYS A 78 -15.99 13.75 28.87
N ARG A 79 -15.40 14.91 28.56
CA ARG A 79 -15.62 16.15 29.29
C ARG A 79 -17.05 16.68 29.10
N GLN A 80 -17.64 16.44 27.93
CA GLN A 80 -18.95 16.99 27.54
C GLN A 80 -20.12 16.02 27.65
N ILE A 81 -19.89 14.73 27.90
CA ILE A 81 -20.98 13.75 28.08
C ILE A 81 -21.96 14.21 29.16
N VAL A 82 -23.24 14.06 28.86
CA VAL A 82 -24.38 14.41 29.71
C VAL A 82 -24.97 13.14 30.33
N TYR A 83 -25.29 13.20 31.62
CA TYR A 83 -26.04 12.17 32.34
C TYR A 83 -27.52 12.26 32.00
N GLU A 84 -28.14 11.14 31.67
CA GLU A 84 -29.59 11.04 31.47
C GLU A 84 -30.12 9.77 32.15
N GLU A 85 -31.23 9.91 32.87
CA GLU A 85 -31.88 8.81 33.57
C GLU A 85 -33.32 8.73 33.09
N VAL A 86 -33.71 7.54 32.62
CA VAL A 86 -34.98 7.34 31.95
C VAL A 86 -35.73 6.19 32.59
N ASP A 87 -36.99 6.42 32.92
CA ASP A 87 -37.83 5.44 33.59
C ASP A 87 -38.22 4.29 32.66
N ALA A 88 -38.48 3.14 33.27
CA ALA A 88 -38.97 1.97 32.57
C ALA A 88 -40.32 2.26 31.89
N ASN A 89 -40.56 1.57 30.78
CA ASN A 89 -41.77 1.64 29.97
C ASN A 89 -42.01 2.98 29.28
N SER A 90 -40.94 3.68 28.93
CA SER A 90 -40.99 4.95 28.18
C SER A 90 -40.34 4.81 26.80
N VAL A 91 -40.68 5.73 25.89
CA VAL A 91 -40.02 5.86 24.59
C VAL A 91 -39.04 7.02 24.67
N LEU A 92 -37.76 6.75 24.41
CA LEU A 92 -36.71 7.77 24.45
C LEU A 92 -36.78 8.69 23.23
N PHE A 93 -36.86 8.10 22.04
CA PHE A 93 -37.12 8.80 20.77
C PHE A 93 -37.73 7.84 19.76
N LYS A 94 -38.39 8.38 18.74
CA LYS A 94 -39.09 7.63 17.70
C LYS A 94 -38.31 7.62 16.39
N GLN A 95 -38.54 6.59 15.59
CA GLN A 95 -38.10 6.56 14.20
C GLN A 95 -38.69 7.77 13.45
N GLY A 96 -37.85 8.49 12.72
CA GLY A 96 -38.22 9.74 12.03
C GLY A 96 -37.96 11.02 12.84
N ASP A 97 -37.67 10.93 14.14
CA ASP A 97 -37.36 12.12 14.94
C ASP A 97 -36.02 12.75 14.51
N VAL A 98 -35.88 14.06 14.74
CA VAL A 98 -34.61 14.77 14.60
C VAL A 98 -33.64 14.25 15.64
N ALA A 99 -32.45 13.84 15.20
CA ALA A 99 -31.46 13.30 16.11
C ALA A 99 -30.82 14.39 16.97
N ASN A 100 -30.79 14.15 18.28
CA ASN A 100 -30.30 15.05 19.31
C ASN A 100 -29.02 14.55 20.02
N GLY A 101 -28.51 13.37 19.66
CA GLY A 101 -27.32 12.81 20.30
C GLY A 101 -27.08 11.33 20.07
N TRP A 102 -25.94 10.86 20.57
CA TRP A 102 -25.57 9.45 20.67
C TRP A 102 -25.63 9.01 22.13
N TYR A 103 -26.13 7.79 22.36
CA TYR A 103 -26.43 7.30 23.70
C TYR A 103 -25.66 6.01 23.98
N ILE A 104 -25.11 5.93 25.18
CA ILE A 104 -24.39 4.77 25.69
C ILE A 104 -25.06 4.32 26.98
N VAL A 105 -25.39 3.04 27.07
CA VAL A 105 -26.05 2.46 28.23
C VAL A 105 -25.04 2.18 29.34
N ILE A 106 -25.22 2.82 30.49
CA ILE A 106 -24.37 2.60 31.68
C ILE A 106 -24.97 1.48 32.54
N SER A 107 -26.28 1.52 32.76
CA SER A 107 -27.05 0.48 33.46
C SER A 107 -28.49 0.46 32.93
N GLY A 108 -29.19 -0.67 33.10
CA GLY A 108 -30.53 -0.87 32.57
C GLY A 108 -30.56 -1.53 31.19
N GLN A 109 -31.68 -1.41 30.49
CA GLN A 109 -31.92 -2.10 29.23
C GLN A 109 -32.92 -1.35 28.34
N CYS A 110 -32.54 -1.15 27.08
CA CYS A 110 -33.38 -0.58 26.03
C CYS A 110 -33.59 -1.57 24.87
N LEU A 111 -34.71 -1.44 24.17
CA LEU A 111 -35.07 -2.18 22.96
C LEU A 111 -35.00 -1.22 21.77
N VAL A 112 -34.29 -1.64 20.72
CA VAL A 112 -34.24 -0.96 19.43
C VAL A 112 -35.32 -1.55 18.54
N VAL A 113 -36.34 -0.75 18.26
CA VAL A 113 -37.56 -1.17 17.58
C VAL A 113 -37.69 -0.44 16.24
N VAL A 114 -38.00 -1.18 15.19
CA VAL A 114 -38.31 -0.62 13.86
C VAL A 114 -39.74 -0.95 13.47
N LEU A 115 -40.37 -0.09 12.68
CA LEU A 115 -41.71 -0.34 12.14
C LEU A 115 -41.65 -1.38 11.01
N THR A 116 -42.58 -2.33 11.03
CA THR A 116 -42.74 -3.36 10.00
C THR A 116 -44.12 -3.27 9.33
N LYS A 117 -44.27 -3.94 8.18
CA LYS A 117 -45.54 -3.96 7.44
C LYS A 117 -46.51 -5.03 7.98
N ASP A 118 -45.97 -6.03 8.67
CA ASP A 118 -46.66 -7.23 9.13
C ASP A 118 -46.29 -7.56 10.57
N ASP A 119 -47.09 -8.43 11.20
CA ASP A 119 -46.99 -8.82 12.61
C ASP A 119 -46.01 -9.97 12.88
N SER A 120 -45.33 -10.46 11.84
CA SER A 120 -44.42 -11.61 11.86
C SER A 120 -43.38 -11.58 12.99
N PHE A 121 -42.98 -10.39 13.45
CA PHE A 121 -41.94 -10.20 14.48
C PHE A 121 -42.49 -9.74 15.84
N MET A 122 -43.82 -9.62 15.99
CA MET A 122 -44.42 -9.10 17.22
C MET A 122 -44.35 -10.10 18.37
N ALA A 123 -44.29 -11.40 18.09
CA ALA A 123 -44.17 -12.44 19.10
C ALA A 123 -42.89 -12.30 19.96
N ASP A 124 -41.86 -11.65 19.43
CA ASP A 124 -40.58 -11.44 20.11
C ASP A 124 -40.64 -10.31 21.15
N ILE A 125 -41.73 -9.53 21.19
CA ILE A 125 -41.89 -8.37 22.07
C ILE A 125 -42.97 -8.66 23.12
N PRO A 126 -42.70 -8.47 24.42
CA PRO A 126 -43.71 -8.69 25.46
C PRO A 126 -45.00 -7.86 25.24
N PRO A 127 -46.21 -8.41 25.47
CA PRO A 127 -47.48 -7.74 25.19
C PRO A 127 -47.65 -6.37 25.86
N VAL A 128 -47.15 -6.23 27.09
CA VAL A 128 -47.19 -4.96 27.84
C VAL A 128 -46.38 -3.86 27.11
N MET A 129 -45.24 -4.23 26.52
CA MET A 129 -44.40 -3.29 25.77
C MET A 129 -45.05 -2.91 24.43
N ILE A 130 -45.68 -3.89 23.75
CA ILE A 130 -46.45 -3.64 22.53
C ILE A 130 -47.55 -2.62 22.79
N GLN A 131 -48.28 -2.75 23.90
CA GLN A 131 -49.34 -1.81 24.24
C GLN A 131 -48.82 -0.37 24.40
N ASN A 132 -47.66 -0.20 25.04
CA ASN A 132 -47.03 1.11 25.20
C ASN A 132 -46.47 1.67 23.89
N LEU A 133 -45.87 0.82 23.06
CA LEU A 133 -45.42 1.19 21.71
C LEU A 133 -46.59 1.64 20.82
N ARG A 134 -47.73 0.94 20.86
CA ARG A 134 -48.96 1.35 20.15
C ARG A 134 -49.50 2.69 20.64
N LYS A 135 -49.46 2.95 21.95
CA LYS A 135 -49.83 4.27 22.50
C LYS A 135 -48.92 5.38 21.99
N ALA A 136 -47.63 5.10 21.80
CA ALA A 136 -46.64 6.10 21.39
C ALA A 136 -46.54 6.31 19.86
N LEU A 137 -46.72 5.25 19.05
CA LEU A 137 -46.43 5.22 17.61
C LEU A 137 -47.68 5.02 16.74
N GLY A 138 -48.82 4.62 17.31
CA GLY A 138 -50.07 4.35 16.61
C GLY A 138 -50.57 2.92 16.81
N GLN A 139 -51.89 2.75 16.87
CA GLN A 139 -52.55 1.45 17.12
C GLN A 139 -52.31 0.44 16.01
N ASP A 140 -52.24 0.90 14.76
CA ASP A 140 -52.17 0.06 13.55
C ASP A 140 -50.74 -0.29 13.12
N GLN A 141 -49.75 0.00 13.96
CA GLN A 141 -48.34 -0.23 13.66
C GLN A 141 -47.87 -1.61 14.13
N TYR A 142 -47.00 -2.22 13.34
CA TYR A 142 -46.29 -3.45 13.69
C TYR A 142 -44.84 -3.16 14.01
N PHE A 143 -44.28 -3.92 14.97
CA PHE A 143 -42.98 -3.64 15.54
C PHE A 143 -42.07 -4.86 15.44
N LYS A 144 -40.82 -4.62 15.10
CA LYS A 144 -39.74 -5.60 15.17
C LYS A 144 -38.66 -5.12 16.11
N CYS A 145 -38.33 -5.91 17.12
CA CYS A 145 -37.15 -5.69 17.93
C CYS A 145 -35.91 -6.16 17.16
N VAL A 146 -35.02 -5.23 16.80
CA VAL A 146 -33.80 -5.53 16.05
C VAL A 146 -32.65 -5.86 17.00
N PHE A 147 -32.59 -5.16 18.13
CA PHE A 147 -31.48 -5.24 19.06
C PHE A 147 -31.93 -4.86 20.48
N THR A 148 -31.35 -5.50 21.47
CA THR A 148 -31.54 -5.15 22.89
C THR A 148 -30.23 -4.56 23.41
N ALA A 149 -30.25 -3.26 23.71
CA ALA A 149 -29.10 -2.54 24.23
C ALA A 149 -29.03 -2.64 25.76
N GLY A 150 -28.05 -3.40 26.25
CA GLY A 150 -27.70 -3.48 27.68
C GLY A 150 -26.46 -2.64 28.02
N PRO A 151 -25.92 -2.76 29.25
CA PRO A 151 -24.73 -2.02 29.66
C PRO A 151 -23.57 -2.18 28.68
N LYS A 152 -22.84 -1.08 28.43
CA LYS A 152 -21.74 -0.97 27.45
C LYS A 152 -22.16 -1.05 25.98
N CYS A 153 -23.45 -1.12 25.68
CA CYS A 153 -23.96 -0.98 24.32
C CYS A 153 -24.30 0.48 24.03
N ASP A 154 -24.40 0.81 22.73
CA ASP A 154 -24.74 2.13 22.26
C ASP A 154 -25.82 2.11 21.18
N PHE A 155 -26.47 3.25 20.96
CA PHE A 155 -27.42 3.46 19.88
C PHE A 155 -27.47 4.93 19.46
N GLY A 156 -27.88 5.17 18.21
CA GLY A 156 -27.99 6.52 17.66
C GLY A 156 -26.67 7.14 17.18
N ALA A 157 -25.59 6.37 17.11
CA ALA A 157 -24.27 6.84 16.67
C ALA A 157 -24.25 7.38 15.23
N VAL A 158 -25.09 6.83 14.35
CA VAL A 158 -25.16 7.23 12.92
C VAL A 158 -25.42 8.73 12.76
N ALA A 159 -26.23 9.30 13.66
CA ALA A 159 -26.59 10.71 13.62
C ALA A 159 -25.46 11.66 14.07
N LEU A 160 -24.37 11.14 14.64
CA LEU A 160 -23.19 11.95 14.95
C LEU A 160 -22.53 12.46 13.67
N ILE A 161 -22.49 11.59 12.64
CA ILE A 161 -21.78 11.83 11.38
C ILE A 161 -22.70 12.54 10.40
N ASP A 162 -23.91 12.01 10.22
CA ASP A 162 -24.86 12.51 9.22
C ASP A 162 -26.05 13.21 9.89
N ASP A 163 -26.52 14.31 9.28
CA ASP A 163 -27.80 14.95 9.62
C ASP A 163 -28.97 14.11 9.10
N CYS A 164 -29.14 12.93 9.69
CA CYS A 164 -30.23 12.02 9.36
C CYS A 164 -31.27 11.92 10.48
N LEU A 165 -32.52 11.69 10.09
CA LEU A 165 -33.59 11.32 11.02
C LEU A 165 -33.28 9.96 11.66
N ARG A 166 -33.85 9.73 12.86
CA ARG A 166 -33.68 8.44 13.56
C ARG A 166 -34.22 7.29 12.71
N ASN A 167 -33.40 6.25 12.53
CA ASN A 167 -33.75 5.05 11.76
C ASN A 167 -34.54 4.00 12.57
N ALA A 168 -34.61 4.16 13.90
CA ALA A 168 -35.32 3.26 14.80
C ALA A 168 -35.90 4.04 15.99
N THR A 169 -36.89 3.43 16.64
CA THR A 169 -37.47 3.88 17.91
C THR A 169 -36.76 3.16 19.06
N ILE A 170 -36.44 3.89 20.13
CA ILE A 170 -35.83 3.31 21.33
C ILE A 170 -36.86 3.25 22.46
N TYR A 171 -37.17 2.03 22.91
CA TYR A 171 -38.05 1.77 24.04
C TYR A 171 -37.24 1.36 25.27
N VAL A 172 -37.48 2.02 26.39
CA VAL A 172 -36.77 1.78 27.65
C VAL A 172 -37.52 0.70 28.43
N SER A 173 -36.99 -0.53 28.43
CA SER A 173 -37.65 -1.69 29.05
C SER A 173 -37.48 -1.74 30.57
N GLN A 174 -36.34 -1.23 31.06
CA GLN A 174 -35.98 -1.13 32.47
C GLN A 174 -35.50 0.28 32.75
N LYS A 175 -35.54 0.72 34.01
CA LYS A 175 -34.97 2.02 34.39
C LYS A 175 -33.51 2.06 33.97
N THR A 176 -33.14 3.04 33.14
CA THR A 176 -31.87 3.04 32.41
C THR A 176 -31.12 4.34 32.65
N ILE A 177 -29.82 4.20 32.95
CA ILE A 177 -28.88 5.33 33.00
C ILE A 177 -28.11 5.37 31.69
N LEU A 178 -28.14 6.53 31.05
CA LEU A 178 -27.52 6.79 29.76
C LEU A 178 -26.44 7.87 29.89
N ALA A 179 -25.36 7.69 29.15
CA ALA A 179 -24.42 8.74 28.81
C ALA A 179 -24.75 9.25 27.41
N ARG A 180 -25.21 10.50 27.32
CA ARG A 180 -25.56 11.16 26.06
C ARG A 180 -24.42 12.06 25.58
N VAL A 181 -24.08 11.95 24.31
CA VAL A 181 -23.17 12.84 23.59
C VAL A 181 -24.00 13.66 22.61
N ASP A 182 -24.04 14.98 22.79
CA ASP A 182 -24.72 15.89 21.88
C ASP A 182 -24.08 15.89 20.49
N ASN A 183 -24.93 15.88 19.44
CA ASN A 183 -24.47 15.87 18.04
C ASN A 183 -23.63 17.12 17.71
N GLU A 184 -24.09 18.31 18.11
CA GLU A 184 -23.41 19.57 17.81
C GLU A 184 -22.04 19.65 18.49
N ILE A 185 -21.96 19.22 19.75
CA ILE A 185 -20.71 19.17 20.50
C ILE A 185 -19.74 18.19 19.85
N TYR A 186 -20.21 16.98 19.52
CA TYR A 186 -19.39 15.98 18.84
C TYR A 186 -18.84 16.52 17.52
N ARG A 187 -19.68 17.12 16.67
CA ARG A 187 -19.27 17.63 15.36
C ARG A 187 -18.32 18.81 15.48
N THR A 188 -18.57 19.74 16.38
CA THR A 188 -17.68 20.89 16.61
C THR A 188 -16.33 20.42 17.14
N THR A 189 -16.33 19.47 18.07
CA THR A 189 -15.10 18.84 18.59
C THR A 189 -14.35 18.08 17.49
N ALA A 190 -15.05 17.26 16.71
CA ALA A 190 -14.48 16.51 15.60
C ALA A 190 -13.87 17.44 14.55
N ARG A 191 -14.58 18.53 14.19
CA ARG A 191 -14.10 19.56 13.26
C ARG A 191 -12.84 20.23 13.79
N TYR A 192 -12.84 20.67 15.04
CA TYR A 192 -11.69 21.29 15.69
C TYR A 192 -10.45 20.37 15.66
N PHE A 193 -10.62 19.08 16.01
CA PHE A 193 -9.51 18.13 15.96
C PHE A 193 -9.06 17.84 14.52
N ALA A 194 -9.99 17.73 13.57
CA ALA A 194 -9.66 17.54 12.16
C ALA A 194 -8.87 18.73 11.60
N GLU A 195 -9.25 19.96 11.96
CA GLU A 195 -8.53 21.20 11.61
C GLU A 195 -7.14 21.24 12.26
N ALA A 196 -7.02 20.92 13.54
CA ALA A 196 -5.73 20.87 14.22
C ALA A 196 -4.78 19.82 13.62
N GLN A 197 -5.30 18.65 13.22
CA GLN A 197 -4.50 17.63 12.53
C GLN A 197 -4.13 18.06 11.10
N ARG A 198 -5.05 18.72 10.39
CA ARG A 198 -4.78 19.30 9.08
C ARG A 198 -3.67 20.32 9.16
N GLU A 199 -3.71 21.22 10.14
CA GLU A 199 -2.68 22.24 10.35
C GLU A 199 -1.30 21.60 10.61
N LYS A 200 -1.23 20.58 11.48
CA LYS A 200 0.02 19.82 11.69
C LYS A 200 0.57 19.22 10.41
N ARG A 201 -0.29 18.67 9.55
CA ARG A 201 0.11 18.11 8.25
C ARG A 201 0.58 19.18 7.27
N ILE A 202 -0.06 20.35 7.25
CA ILE A 202 0.39 21.51 6.46
C ILE A 202 1.79 21.91 6.90
N GLN A 203 2.02 22.09 8.21
CA GLN A 203 3.32 22.45 8.76
C GLN A 203 4.40 21.41 8.41
N LEU A 204 4.06 20.12 8.43
CA LEU A 204 4.97 19.06 8.01
C LEU A 204 5.29 19.12 6.51
N LEU A 205 4.30 19.38 5.65
CA LEU A 205 4.49 19.51 4.20
C LEU A 205 5.35 20.73 3.83
N LEU A 206 5.21 21.84 4.55
CA LEU A 206 6.03 23.05 4.37
C LEU A 206 7.51 22.79 4.67
N GLN A 207 7.84 21.84 5.54
CA GLN A 207 9.23 21.50 5.87
C GLN A 207 9.92 20.65 4.80
N VAL A 208 9.15 20.03 3.89
CA VAL A 208 9.66 19.11 2.87
C VAL A 208 10.46 19.87 1.81
N LYS A 209 11.73 19.49 1.64
CA LYS A 209 12.66 20.19 0.74
C LYS A 209 12.24 20.07 -0.72
N GLU A 210 11.70 18.92 -1.09
CA GLU A 210 11.27 18.56 -2.43
C GLU A 210 10.01 19.34 -2.86
N LEU A 211 9.21 19.83 -1.89
CA LEU A 211 8.01 20.64 -2.12
C LEU A 211 8.27 22.15 -2.03
N ARG A 212 9.53 22.59 -1.90
CA ARG A 212 9.89 24.02 -1.85
C ARG A 212 9.45 24.80 -3.06
N CYS A 213 9.39 24.17 -4.25
CA CYS A 213 8.88 24.82 -5.46
C CYS A 213 7.41 25.25 -5.36
N LEU A 214 6.63 24.65 -4.44
CA LEU A 214 5.24 25.03 -4.18
C LEU A 214 5.11 26.24 -3.26
N HIS A 215 6.21 26.72 -2.66
CA HIS A 215 6.22 27.90 -1.80
C HIS A 215 6.25 29.21 -2.61
N SER A 216 6.14 29.16 -3.94
CA SER A 216 6.16 30.35 -4.78
C SER A 216 5.37 30.17 -6.08
N ASP A 217 4.24 30.87 -6.18
CA ASP A 217 3.81 31.62 -7.36
C ASP A 217 3.07 32.85 -6.81
N TYR A 218 3.70 34.02 -6.93
CA TYR A 218 3.31 35.26 -6.25
C TYR A 218 2.04 35.85 -6.87
N ASP A 219 0.88 35.51 -6.31
CA ASP A 219 -0.35 36.29 -6.42
C ASP A 219 -0.87 36.56 -5.00
N PRO A 220 -0.79 37.80 -4.47
CA PRO A 220 -1.28 38.14 -3.14
C PRO A 220 -2.80 37.97 -2.94
N THR A 221 -3.53 37.52 -3.97
CA THR A 221 -4.95 37.17 -3.89
C THR A 221 -5.22 35.67 -3.68
N ILE A 222 -4.24 34.79 -3.91
CA ILE A 222 -4.39 33.33 -3.78
C ILE A 222 -3.61 32.88 -2.55
N ASP A 223 -4.33 32.46 -1.52
CA ASP A 223 -3.81 31.98 -0.25
C ASP A 223 -2.81 30.82 -0.49
N GLU A 224 -1.50 31.04 -0.28
CA GLU A 224 -0.42 30.03 -0.36
C GLU A 224 -0.78 28.74 0.42
N ALA A 225 -1.64 28.89 1.42
CA ALA A 225 -2.13 27.79 2.21
C ALA A 225 -3.08 26.87 1.43
N GLU A 226 -3.70 27.26 0.31
CA GLU A 226 -4.77 26.47 -0.31
C GLU A 226 -4.27 25.19 -1.00
N THR A 227 -3.12 25.25 -1.68
CA THR A 227 -2.50 24.05 -2.27
C THR A 227 -2.06 23.09 -1.18
N PHE A 228 -1.36 23.58 -0.15
CA PHE A 228 -0.93 22.74 0.98
C PHE A 228 -2.10 22.22 1.82
N LYS A 229 -3.17 23.01 2.01
CA LYS A 229 -4.43 22.56 2.62
C LYS A 229 -5.04 21.43 1.81
N THR A 230 -5.10 21.57 0.48
CA THR A 230 -5.66 20.55 -0.43
C THR A 230 -4.83 19.26 -0.37
N LEU A 231 -3.50 19.36 -0.39
CA LEU A 231 -2.62 18.21 -0.23
C LEU A 231 -2.79 17.56 1.16
N ALA A 232 -2.78 18.35 2.24
CA ALA A 232 -2.92 17.87 3.62
C ALA A 232 -4.26 17.16 3.87
N GLN A 233 -5.37 17.68 3.34
CA GLN A 233 -6.70 17.07 3.41
C GLN A 233 -6.73 15.66 2.83
N ASN A 234 -5.94 15.46 1.78
CA ASN A 234 -5.92 14.25 0.97
C ASN A 234 -4.84 13.23 1.40
N THR A 235 -4.09 13.53 2.46
CA THR A 235 -3.09 12.61 3.03
C THR A 235 -3.72 11.59 3.99
N VAL A 236 -3.18 10.37 3.97
CA VAL A 236 -3.63 9.25 4.82
C VAL A 236 -2.50 8.80 5.74
N GLU A 237 -2.81 8.54 7.01
CA GLU A 237 -1.84 8.12 8.03
C GLU A 237 -1.59 6.61 8.05
N PHE A 238 -0.34 6.21 8.24
CA PHE A 238 0.12 4.82 8.36
C PHE A 238 1.09 4.70 9.54
N ASN A 239 0.86 3.69 10.38
CA ASN A 239 1.79 3.34 11.45
C ASN A 239 2.61 2.13 11.00
N VAL A 240 3.95 2.23 11.09
CA VAL A 240 4.87 1.18 10.68
C VAL A 240 5.73 0.75 11.86
N PRO A 241 5.75 -0.53 12.25
CA PRO A 241 6.53 -0.99 13.39
C PRO A 241 8.03 -1.04 13.08
N ALA A 242 8.85 -0.89 14.12
CA ALA A 242 10.31 -1.05 14.02
C ALA A 242 10.69 -2.44 13.50
N GLY A 243 11.75 -2.50 12.71
CA GLY A 243 12.24 -3.72 12.05
C GLY A 243 11.55 -4.05 10.73
N THR A 244 10.49 -3.33 10.36
CA THR A 244 9.82 -3.51 9.06
C THR A 244 10.79 -3.18 7.91
N ILE A 245 10.76 -4.02 6.87
CA ILE A 245 11.52 -3.81 5.64
C ILE A 245 10.54 -3.50 4.52
N ILE A 246 10.68 -2.32 3.94
CA ILE A 246 9.88 -1.82 2.83
C ILE A 246 10.75 -1.92 1.57
N ASP A 247 10.36 -2.75 0.62
CA ASP A 247 10.99 -2.83 -0.71
C ASP A 247 9.94 -3.15 -1.79
N LEU A 248 10.37 -3.26 -3.04
CA LEU A 248 9.49 -3.54 -4.19
C LEU A 248 8.59 -4.77 -3.97
N ASN A 249 9.09 -5.80 -3.28
CA ASN A 249 8.42 -7.08 -3.09
C ASN A 249 7.63 -7.13 -1.76
N ASN A 250 7.99 -6.31 -0.78
CA ASN A 250 7.43 -6.30 0.57
C ASN A 250 6.78 -4.96 0.97
N ALA A 251 6.32 -4.17 0.00
CA ALA A 251 5.63 -2.90 0.25
C ALA A 251 4.22 -3.06 0.86
N GLN A 252 3.75 -4.30 1.09
CA GLN A 252 2.45 -4.57 1.72
C GLN A 252 2.34 -4.04 3.16
N ALA A 253 3.48 -3.80 3.82
CA ALA A 253 3.51 -3.25 5.18
C ALA A 253 3.01 -1.79 5.29
N ILE A 254 2.88 -1.06 4.17
CA ILE A 254 2.37 0.32 4.12
C ILE A 254 1.02 0.41 3.40
N THR A 255 0.36 -0.70 3.12
CA THR A 255 -0.83 -0.69 2.25
C THR A 255 -2.17 -0.89 2.92
N GLN A 256 -2.20 -1.24 4.21
CA GLN A 256 -3.46 -1.22 4.96
C GLN A 256 -3.54 0.10 5.71
N PRO A 257 -4.27 1.11 5.21
CA PRO A 257 -4.67 2.23 6.06
C PRO A 257 -5.41 1.65 7.27
N ASN A 258 -5.32 2.30 8.43
CA ASN A 258 -6.18 1.98 9.57
C ASN A 258 -7.64 2.33 9.22
N ASN A 259 -8.29 1.55 8.36
CA ASN A 259 -9.68 1.69 7.99
C ASN A 259 -10.44 0.46 8.46
N PHE A 260 -11.15 0.69 9.55
CA PHE A 260 -12.43 0.11 9.89
C PHE A 260 -13.25 -0.28 8.65
N ASN A 261 -13.76 -1.51 8.64
CA ASN A 261 -14.70 -2.03 7.65
C ASN A 261 -16.13 -1.83 8.19
N PRO A 262 -16.92 -0.85 7.71
CA PRO A 262 -18.27 -0.61 8.23
C PRO A 262 -19.27 -1.68 7.79
N ASN A 263 -18.95 -2.50 6.79
CA ASN A 263 -19.94 -3.30 6.07
C ASN A 263 -19.64 -4.81 6.00
N GLY A 264 -18.76 -5.36 6.85
CA GLY A 264 -18.66 -6.81 7.04
C GLY A 264 -18.46 -7.63 5.75
N LYS A 265 -17.72 -7.10 4.77
CA LYS A 265 -17.38 -7.85 3.55
C LYS A 265 -16.45 -9.02 3.87
N THR A 266 -16.65 -10.13 3.16
CA THR A 266 -15.88 -11.37 3.30
C THR A 266 -14.45 -11.22 2.74
N GLU A 267 -13.49 -12.02 3.23
CA GLU A 267 -12.07 -11.96 2.84
C GLU A 267 -11.84 -12.06 1.31
N GLU A 268 -12.75 -12.72 0.59
CA GLU A 268 -12.67 -12.92 -0.86
C GLU A 268 -13.09 -11.66 -1.66
N GLU A 269 -13.95 -10.80 -1.12
CA GLU A 269 -14.34 -9.50 -1.71
C GLU A 269 -13.30 -8.39 -1.45
N ILE A 270 -12.47 -8.58 -0.41
CA ILE A 270 -11.33 -7.72 -0.07
C ILE A 270 -10.23 -7.90 -1.12
N HIS A 271 -9.90 -9.15 -1.48
CA HIS A 271 -8.83 -9.46 -2.42
C HIS A 271 -9.08 -9.00 -3.88
N ALA A 272 -10.34 -8.92 -4.32
CA ALA A 272 -10.66 -8.42 -5.66
C ALA A 272 -10.67 -6.88 -5.76
N ASN A 273 -11.02 -6.16 -4.69
CA ASN A 273 -10.91 -4.70 -4.61
C ASN A 273 -9.49 -4.20 -4.33
N GLU A 274 -8.70 -5.04 -3.68
CA GLU A 274 -7.31 -4.78 -3.32
C GLU A 274 -6.45 -4.45 -4.55
N ILE A 275 -6.49 -5.24 -5.62
CA ILE A 275 -5.64 -5.05 -6.82
C ILE A 275 -5.94 -3.73 -7.55
N ASP A 276 -7.21 -3.30 -7.58
CA ASP A 276 -7.61 -2.03 -8.21
C ASP A 276 -7.40 -0.81 -7.26
N GLN A 277 -7.44 -1.01 -5.94
CA GLN A 277 -7.10 0.01 -4.94
C GLN A 277 -5.57 0.19 -4.75
N PHE A 278 -4.76 -0.85 -4.92
CA PHE A 278 -3.30 -0.82 -4.79
C PHE A 278 -2.63 0.07 -5.83
N SER A 279 -3.20 0.14 -7.03
CA SER A 279 -2.75 1.04 -8.11
C SER A 279 -3.13 2.51 -7.81
N LYS A 280 -4.22 2.72 -7.06
CA LYS A 280 -4.75 4.03 -6.66
C LYS A 280 -4.16 4.57 -5.34
N SER A 281 -3.34 3.79 -4.63
CA SER A 281 -2.70 4.18 -3.37
C SER A 281 -1.21 4.51 -3.48
N GLN A 282 -0.64 4.39 -4.69
CA GLN A 282 0.76 4.73 -4.94
C GLN A 282 0.97 6.25 -4.83
N GLY A 283 2.07 6.65 -4.20
CA GLY A 283 2.36 8.03 -3.91
C GLY A 283 3.69 8.20 -3.22
N PHE A 284 3.79 9.24 -2.43
CA PHE A 284 4.96 9.56 -1.62
C PHE A 284 4.60 9.41 -0.14
N TYR A 285 5.51 8.87 0.64
CA TYR A 285 5.35 8.79 2.09
C TYR A 285 6.20 9.85 2.76
N LEU A 286 5.54 10.68 3.55
CA LEU A 286 6.13 11.71 4.39
C LEU A 286 6.30 11.18 5.80
N ILE A 287 7.50 11.29 6.35
CA ILE A 287 7.80 10.83 7.70
C ILE A 287 7.39 11.92 8.69
N ALA A 288 6.36 11.66 9.51
CA ALA A 288 6.00 12.52 10.63
C ALA A 288 6.82 12.20 11.87
N GLU A 289 6.96 10.91 12.17
CA GLU A 289 7.69 10.43 13.34
C GLU A 289 8.46 9.15 12.99
N GLY A 290 9.55 8.89 13.72
CA GLY A 290 10.38 7.70 13.57
C GLY A 290 11.62 7.92 12.70
N LYS A 291 12.39 6.83 12.52
CA LYS A 291 13.68 6.84 11.85
C LYS A 291 13.81 5.66 10.89
N PHE A 292 14.31 5.93 9.70
CA PHE A 292 14.51 4.94 8.64
C PHE A 292 15.96 4.92 8.17
N SER A 293 16.44 3.76 7.75
CA SER A 293 17.65 3.64 6.95
C SER A 293 17.27 3.32 5.50
N LEU A 294 17.67 4.20 4.57
CA LEU A 294 17.50 4.02 3.13
C LEU A 294 18.72 3.27 2.59
N HIS A 295 18.47 2.10 2.02
CA HIS A 295 19.49 1.27 1.36
C HIS A 295 19.26 1.26 -0.14
N ARG A 296 20.19 1.78 -0.92
CA ARG A 296 20.13 1.78 -2.39
C ARG A 296 20.89 0.59 -2.95
N MET A 297 20.38 0.01 -4.02
CA MET A 297 21.10 -1.01 -4.78
C MET A 297 22.17 -0.33 -5.64
N VAL A 298 23.42 -0.74 -5.43
CA VAL A 298 24.59 -0.23 -6.14
C VAL A 298 25.34 -1.41 -6.76
N ASP A 299 25.83 -1.24 -7.99
CA ASP A 299 26.64 -2.23 -8.67
C ASP A 299 28.13 -1.92 -8.50
N PHE A 300 28.88 -2.88 -7.93
CA PHE A 300 30.32 -2.73 -7.69
C PHE A 300 31.17 -3.22 -8.87
N THR A 301 30.58 -3.80 -9.92
CA THR A 301 31.34 -4.45 -11.00
C THR A 301 32.17 -3.48 -11.85
N GLU A 302 31.66 -2.27 -12.09
CA GLU A 302 32.29 -1.26 -12.94
C GLU A 302 33.10 -0.21 -12.15
N TYR A 303 33.17 -0.35 -10.82
CA TYR A 303 33.83 0.66 -9.98
C TYR A 303 35.36 0.54 -10.06
N ILE A 304 36.00 1.65 -10.47
CA ILE A 304 37.45 1.79 -10.51
C ILE A 304 37.87 2.70 -9.35
N PRO A 305 38.62 2.20 -8.34
CA PRO A 305 39.11 3.00 -7.24
C PRO A 305 39.98 4.15 -7.74
N LYS A 306 39.82 5.35 -7.15
CA LYS A 306 40.65 6.52 -7.45
C LYS A 306 42.13 6.19 -7.19
N THR A 307 43.02 6.69 -8.04
CA THR A 307 44.44 6.34 -8.08
C THR A 307 45.19 6.66 -6.77
N GLU A 308 44.69 7.60 -5.97
CA GLU A 308 45.22 7.98 -4.66
C GLU A 308 45.00 6.91 -3.57
N ASP A 309 43.98 6.03 -3.71
CA ASP A 309 43.73 4.92 -2.78
C ASP A 309 44.69 3.74 -2.95
N LYS A 310 45.51 3.73 -4.02
CA LYS A 310 46.45 2.63 -4.31
C LYS A 310 47.80 2.79 -3.61
N VAL A 311 48.13 3.99 -3.11
CA VAL A 311 49.53 4.34 -2.78
C VAL A 311 49.82 4.45 -1.27
N GLN A 312 48.83 4.46 -0.36
CA GLN A 312 49.16 4.86 1.03
C GLN A 312 48.51 4.15 2.23
N ASP A 313 47.82 3.01 2.06
CA ASP A 313 47.29 2.28 3.22
C ASP A 313 47.27 0.75 3.03
N ASP A 314 48.44 0.12 3.14
CA ASP A 314 48.54 -1.35 3.12
C ASP A 314 47.89 -2.02 4.36
N VAL A 315 47.61 -1.26 5.41
CA VAL A 315 47.15 -1.79 6.71
C VAL A 315 45.63 -2.06 6.74
N PHE A 316 44.81 -1.32 5.98
CA PHE A 316 43.34 -1.41 6.00
C PHE A 316 42.72 -1.53 4.60
N ARG A 317 43.23 -2.47 3.79
CA ARG A 317 42.65 -2.76 2.47
C ARG A 317 41.22 -3.30 2.60
N VAL A 318 40.24 -2.52 2.12
CA VAL A 318 38.83 -2.94 2.02
C VAL A 318 38.64 -3.77 0.76
N LYS A 319 38.17 -5.01 0.90
CA LYS A 319 37.82 -5.87 -0.25
C LYS A 319 36.45 -5.46 -0.79
N LEU A 320 36.42 -4.98 -2.04
CA LEU A 320 35.17 -4.66 -2.73
C LEU A 320 34.41 -5.95 -3.06
N PRO A 321 33.10 -6.01 -2.76
CA PRO A 321 32.28 -7.15 -3.14
C PRO A 321 32.00 -7.11 -4.66
N ARG A 322 31.66 -8.26 -5.27
CA ARG A 322 31.37 -8.36 -6.71
C ARG A 322 29.87 -8.45 -6.95
N GLY A 323 29.33 -7.59 -7.80
CA GLY A 323 27.90 -7.57 -8.15
C GLY A 323 27.12 -6.48 -7.45
N LYS A 324 25.79 -6.64 -7.40
CA LYS A 324 24.84 -5.65 -6.89
C LYS A 324 24.57 -5.88 -5.40
N TYR A 325 24.74 -4.83 -4.60
CA TYR A 325 24.47 -4.86 -3.17
C TYR A 325 23.65 -3.66 -2.71
N PHE A 326 22.85 -3.87 -1.67
CA PHE A 326 22.17 -2.78 -0.97
C PHE A 326 23.13 -2.12 0.00
N ILE A 327 23.40 -0.84 -0.21
CA ILE A 327 24.24 0.00 0.65
C ILE A 327 23.35 1.05 1.30
N GLN A 328 23.55 1.28 2.61
CA GLN A 328 22.91 2.39 3.30
C GLN A 328 23.37 3.72 2.68
N ALA A 329 22.46 4.40 1.98
CA ALA A 329 22.71 5.67 1.30
C ALA A 329 22.40 6.87 2.19
N LYS A 330 21.32 6.80 2.97
CA LYS A 330 20.86 7.91 3.80
C LYS A 330 20.08 7.42 5.02
N GLU A 331 20.08 8.19 6.10
CA GLU A 331 19.14 8.04 7.21
C GLU A 331 18.02 9.05 7.03
N LEU A 332 16.77 8.60 7.05
CA LEU A 332 15.59 9.45 6.92
C LEU A 332 14.91 9.65 8.28
N GLY A 333 14.41 10.85 8.51
CA GLY A 333 13.71 11.23 9.74
C GLY A 333 12.52 12.15 9.47
N PRO A 334 11.94 12.74 10.53
CA PRO A 334 10.79 13.63 10.42
C PRO A 334 10.99 14.78 9.42
N GLY A 335 9.97 15.04 8.60
CA GLY A 335 9.99 16.09 7.56
C GLY A 335 10.65 15.66 6.24
N GLU A 336 11.15 14.44 6.14
CA GLU A 336 11.65 13.89 4.87
C GLU A 336 10.60 13.02 4.17
N ILE A 337 10.70 12.97 2.84
CA ILE A 337 9.77 12.25 1.97
C ILE A 337 10.50 11.17 1.17
N PHE A 338 9.82 10.07 0.86
CA PHE A 338 10.33 9.05 -0.05
C PHE A 338 9.19 8.48 -0.94
N PRO A 339 9.47 8.10 -2.19
CA PRO A 339 8.46 7.50 -3.06
C PRO A 339 8.10 6.08 -2.61
N ASP A 340 6.89 5.60 -2.89
CA ASP A 340 6.59 4.17 -2.80
C ASP A 340 7.56 3.37 -3.69
N PRO A 341 8.25 2.32 -3.22
CA PRO A 341 9.19 1.55 -4.04
C PRO A 341 8.59 0.98 -5.34
N ARG A 342 7.26 0.87 -5.42
CA ARG A 342 6.52 0.35 -6.58
C ARG A 342 6.08 1.42 -7.56
N LEU A 343 6.33 2.69 -7.27
CA LEU A 343 5.89 3.82 -8.08
C LEU A 343 6.48 3.73 -9.50
N GLN A 344 5.61 3.67 -10.51
CA GLN A 344 5.98 3.64 -11.93
C GLN A 344 5.99 5.05 -12.54
N GLY A 345 6.49 5.22 -13.76
CA GLY A 345 6.50 6.53 -14.45
C GLY A 345 7.79 7.35 -14.26
N GLY A 346 8.88 6.68 -13.91
CA GLY A 346 10.17 7.30 -13.71
C GLY A 346 10.13 8.30 -12.56
N TRP A 347 9.71 7.88 -11.38
CA TRP A 347 9.88 8.62 -10.12
C TRP A 347 11.00 8.04 -9.26
N ILE A 348 11.53 6.88 -9.67
CA ILE A 348 12.57 6.13 -8.97
C ILE A 348 13.70 5.92 -9.98
N SER A 349 14.89 6.47 -9.69
CA SER A 349 16.11 6.25 -10.48
C SER A 349 16.75 4.91 -10.20
N HIS A 350 16.88 4.56 -8.92
CA HIS A 350 17.58 3.36 -8.48
C HIS A 350 16.69 2.57 -7.52
N GLN A 351 16.75 1.24 -7.63
CA GLN A 351 16.04 0.38 -6.69
C GLN A 351 16.59 0.61 -5.27
N PHE A 352 15.69 0.74 -4.31
CA PHE A 352 16.05 0.92 -2.91
C PHE A 352 15.17 0.05 -2.01
N ARG A 353 15.63 -0.07 -0.77
CA ARG A 353 14.99 -0.75 0.35
C ARG A 353 15.06 0.17 1.55
N LEU A 354 13.96 0.31 2.26
CA LEU A 354 13.88 1.04 3.52
C LEU A 354 13.79 0.07 4.67
N ARG A 355 14.53 0.34 5.73
CA ARG A 355 14.43 -0.38 7.00
C ARG A 355 14.00 0.59 8.07
N VAL A 356 12.93 0.24 8.78
CA VAL A 356 12.40 1.01 9.90
C VAL A 356 13.24 0.72 11.14
N GLU A 357 14.00 1.69 11.62
CA GLU A 357 14.83 1.52 12.83
C GLU A 357 14.01 1.80 14.10
N GLU A 358 13.12 2.79 14.04
CA GLU A 358 12.22 3.18 15.13
C GLU A 358 10.77 3.15 14.64
N PRO A 359 9.77 2.81 15.48
CA PRO A 359 8.37 2.85 15.08
C PRO A 359 8.02 4.20 14.48
N ALA A 360 7.35 4.19 13.34
CA ALA A 360 7.20 5.38 12.51
C ALA A 360 5.75 5.67 12.14
N LEU A 361 5.43 6.96 12.09
CA LEU A 361 4.18 7.49 11.57
C LEU A 361 4.45 8.12 10.20
N LEU A 362 3.76 7.63 9.18
CA LEU A 362 3.88 8.09 7.81
C LEU A 362 2.57 8.73 7.33
N HIS A 363 2.67 9.78 6.52
CA HIS A 363 1.55 10.32 5.75
C HIS A 363 1.74 10.01 4.27
N ASN A 364 0.81 9.26 3.67
CA ASN A 364 0.80 8.99 2.24
C ASN A 364 0.18 10.16 1.48
N LEU A 365 0.99 10.81 0.67
CA LEU A 365 0.60 11.76 -0.34
C LEU A 365 0.40 11.03 -1.68
N LYS A 366 -0.87 10.73 -2.00
CA LYS A 366 -1.21 10.01 -3.24
C LYS A 366 -0.74 10.79 -4.46
N LEU A 367 -0.19 10.06 -5.44
CA LEU A 367 0.29 10.67 -6.68
C LEU A 367 -0.86 11.36 -7.44
N SER A 368 -2.05 10.76 -7.49
CA SER A 368 -3.23 11.36 -8.14
C SER A 368 -3.57 12.74 -7.59
N ASN A 369 -3.47 12.91 -6.27
CA ASN A 369 -3.83 14.13 -5.57
C ASN A 369 -2.75 15.20 -5.73
N LEU A 370 -1.48 14.79 -5.77
CA LEU A 370 -0.37 15.68 -6.11
C LEU A 370 -0.53 16.22 -7.54
N LEU A 371 -0.79 15.35 -8.51
CA LEU A 371 -0.94 15.72 -9.93
C LEU A 371 -2.18 16.59 -10.19
N SER A 372 -3.26 16.45 -9.40
CA SER A 372 -4.45 17.28 -9.55
C SER A 372 -4.33 18.64 -8.87
N ALA A 373 -3.53 18.76 -7.80
CA ALA A 373 -3.38 19.98 -7.02
C ALA A 373 -2.21 20.87 -7.49
N VAL A 374 -1.27 20.33 -8.27
CA VAL A 374 -0.02 21.01 -8.64
C VAL A 374 0.11 21.14 -10.16
N THR A 375 0.66 22.27 -10.63
CA THR A 375 0.92 22.52 -12.05
C THR A 375 2.00 21.59 -12.61
N GLU A 376 1.92 21.26 -13.91
CA GLU A 376 2.87 20.34 -14.57
C GLU A 376 4.34 20.79 -14.42
N ARG A 377 4.60 22.10 -14.51
CA ARG A 377 5.93 22.69 -14.26
C ARG A 377 6.46 22.36 -12.86
N ASN A 378 5.62 22.53 -11.83
CA ASN A 378 6.02 22.26 -10.45
C ASN A 378 6.19 20.75 -10.20
N VAL A 379 5.39 19.91 -10.85
CA VAL A 379 5.56 18.44 -10.84
C VAL A 379 6.94 18.05 -11.40
N GLU A 380 7.40 18.67 -12.50
CA GLU A 380 8.75 18.42 -13.03
C GLU A 380 9.87 18.88 -12.07
N LEU A 381 9.68 20.00 -11.37
CA LEU A 381 10.62 20.47 -10.37
C LEU A 381 10.70 19.52 -9.16
N ILE A 382 9.55 19.04 -8.66
CA ILE A 382 9.49 18.01 -7.61
C ILE A 382 10.20 16.75 -8.09
N LYS A 383 9.92 16.32 -9.32
CA LYS A 383 10.53 15.14 -9.93
C LYS A 383 12.06 15.28 -9.96
N LYS A 384 12.57 16.45 -10.40
CA LYS A 384 14.01 16.75 -10.40
C LYS A 384 14.61 16.72 -9.00
N ALA A 385 13.92 17.27 -7.99
CA ALA A 385 14.39 17.27 -6.60
C ALA A 385 14.45 15.85 -6.01
N VAL A 386 13.46 15.00 -6.27
CA VAL A 386 13.46 13.58 -5.85
C VAL A 386 14.58 12.78 -6.54
N TYR A 387 14.93 13.16 -7.78
CA TYR A 387 16.01 12.54 -8.55
C TYR A 387 17.42 12.93 -8.10
N GLU A 388 17.57 14.01 -7.32
CA GLU A 388 18.85 14.48 -6.85
C GLU A 388 19.41 13.51 -5.80
N GLN A 389 20.13 12.49 -6.28
CA GLN A 389 20.76 11.45 -5.47
C GLN A 389 22.25 11.36 -5.78
N PRO A 390 23.10 10.96 -4.80
CA PRO A 390 24.53 10.77 -5.04
C PRO A 390 24.77 9.70 -6.11
N SER A 391 25.86 9.84 -6.87
CA SER A 391 26.27 8.85 -7.88
C SER A 391 26.70 7.53 -7.24
N ASP A 392 26.67 6.43 -8.00
CA ASP A 392 27.10 5.10 -7.53
C ASP A 392 28.55 5.14 -7.03
N SER A 393 29.44 5.83 -7.74
CA SER A 393 30.84 6.01 -7.33
C SER A 393 30.96 6.73 -5.98
N ALA A 394 30.17 7.79 -5.75
CA ALA A 394 30.21 8.53 -4.49
C ALA A 394 29.68 7.70 -3.32
N LEU A 395 28.63 6.90 -3.54
CA LEU A 395 28.12 5.97 -2.53
C LEU A 395 29.12 4.85 -2.20
N ILE A 396 29.83 4.34 -3.21
CA ILE A 396 30.89 3.34 -3.00
C ILE A 396 32.04 3.94 -2.19
N ASP A 397 32.48 5.17 -2.50
CA ASP A 397 33.51 5.88 -1.74
C ASP A 397 33.12 5.99 -0.25
N VAL A 398 31.91 6.49 0.05
CA VAL A 398 31.38 6.59 1.42
C VAL A 398 31.30 5.22 2.10
N TRP A 399 30.92 4.17 1.36
CA TRP A 399 30.88 2.81 1.89
C TRP A 399 32.29 2.30 2.25
N ILE A 400 33.28 2.52 1.39
CA ILE A 400 34.69 2.15 1.64
C ILE A 400 35.18 2.85 2.91
N GLU A 401 34.94 4.15 3.05
CA GLU A 401 35.30 4.91 4.25
C GLU A 401 34.67 4.34 5.52
N LYS A 402 33.38 3.98 5.47
CA LYS A 402 32.68 3.34 6.59
C LYS A 402 33.30 1.99 6.95
N GLN A 403 33.71 1.18 5.96
CA GLN A 403 34.42 -0.07 6.21
C GLN A 403 35.80 0.17 6.84
N ARG A 404 36.58 1.15 6.34
CA ARG A 404 37.87 1.54 6.93
C ARG A 404 37.70 1.98 8.38
N ALA A 405 36.70 2.82 8.67
CA ALA A 405 36.40 3.27 10.03
C ALA A 405 36.03 2.11 10.98
N MET A 406 35.26 1.12 10.50
CA MET A 406 34.95 -0.08 11.27
C MET A 406 36.19 -0.94 11.55
N GLN A 407 37.03 -1.17 10.53
CA GLN A 407 38.29 -1.91 10.70
C GLN A 407 39.23 -1.18 11.68
N TRP A 408 39.33 0.13 11.58
CA TRP A 408 40.10 0.97 12.50
C TRP A 408 39.59 0.87 13.94
N SER A 409 38.27 0.90 14.14
CA SER A 409 37.67 0.72 15.48
C SER A 409 37.97 -0.66 16.06
N GLN A 410 37.90 -1.71 15.25
CA GLN A 410 38.28 -3.06 15.65
C GLN A 410 39.78 -3.17 15.99
N TYR A 411 40.63 -2.54 15.19
CA TYR A 411 42.07 -2.46 15.44
C TYR A 411 42.38 -1.73 16.75
N LYS A 412 41.79 -0.55 16.99
CA LYS A 412 41.89 0.19 18.26
C LYS A 412 41.50 -0.67 19.46
N LYS A 413 40.38 -1.41 19.36
CA LYS A 413 39.95 -2.36 20.40
C LYS A 413 40.96 -3.48 20.62
N LYS A 414 41.58 -3.98 19.55
CA LYS A 414 42.63 -5.01 19.61
C LYS A 414 43.89 -4.47 20.30
N CYS A 415 44.39 -3.31 19.91
CA CYS A 415 45.55 -2.66 20.54
C CYS A 415 45.30 -2.38 22.03
N LEU A 416 44.12 -1.88 22.39
CA LEU A 416 43.75 -1.66 23.80
C LEU A 416 43.74 -2.98 24.60
N LYS A 417 43.21 -4.07 24.00
CA LYS A 417 43.20 -5.40 24.63
C LYS A 417 44.61 -5.95 24.80
N GLU A 418 45.50 -5.70 23.85
CA GLU A 418 46.90 -6.11 23.88
C GLU A 418 47.71 -5.32 24.90
N ALA A 419 47.60 -3.98 24.91
CA ALA A 419 48.21 -3.13 25.93
C ALA A 419 47.77 -3.54 27.34
N ARG A 420 46.47 -3.78 27.57
CA ARG A 420 45.95 -4.30 28.85
C ARG A 420 46.55 -5.66 29.22
N ARG A 421 46.84 -6.52 28.24
CA ARG A 421 47.48 -7.81 28.46
C ARG A 421 48.94 -7.63 28.86
N VAL A 422 49.68 -6.74 28.18
CA VAL A 422 51.08 -6.41 28.50
C VAL A 422 51.18 -5.81 29.90
N PHE A 423 50.40 -4.78 30.23
CA PHE A 423 50.37 -4.21 31.58
C PHE A 423 50.03 -5.24 32.66
N LYS A 424 49.13 -6.18 32.36
CA LYS A 424 48.82 -7.27 33.28
C LYS A 424 50.05 -8.16 33.50
N ILE A 425 50.74 -8.56 32.43
CA ILE A 425 51.95 -9.39 32.51
C ILE A 425 53.06 -8.63 33.25
N GLU A 426 53.33 -7.38 32.91
CA GLU A 426 54.34 -6.54 33.58
C GLU A 426 54.06 -6.42 35.07
N ARG A 427 52.80 -6.16 35.46
CA ARG A 427 52.40 -6.11 36.87
C ARG A 427 52.62 -7.45 37.57
N GLN A 428 52.35 -8.57 36.92
CA GLN A 428 52.61 -9.91 37.46
C GLN A 428 54.12 -10.13 37.66
N VAL A 429 54.93 -9.77 36.67
CA VAL A 429 56.40 -9.85 36.74
C VAL A 429 56.96 -8.96 37.86
N MET A 430 56.49 -7.71 37.99
CA MET A 430 56.90 -6.79 39.06
C MET A 430 56.53 -7.31 40.45
N ASN A 431 55.42 -8.03 40.57
CA ASN A 431 54.99 -8.65 41.81
C ASN A 431 55.72 -9.98 42.11
N GLY A 432 56.70 -10.39 41.29
CA GLY A 432 57.42 -11.65 41.44
C GLY A 432 56.61 -12.90 41.04
N GLU A 433 55.44 -12.72 40.43
CA GLU A 433 54.63 -13.81 39.91
C GLU A 433 55.20 -14.24 38.55
N VAL A 434 55.81 -15.43 38.48
CA VAL A 434 56.23 -16.02 37.20
C VAL A 434 54.97 -16.27 36.37
N GLY A 435 54.91 -15.70 35.16
CA GLY A 435 53.78 -15.75 34.24
C GLY A 435 53.47 -17.15 33.70
N MET A 436 53.15 -18.11 34.57
CA MET A 436 52.48 -19.34 34.19
C MET A 436 51.01 -19.01 33.90
N ARG A 437 50.37 -19.76 33.00
CA ARG A 437 48.91 -19.67 32.83
C ARG A 437 48.27 -20.11 34.14
N HIS A 438 47.87 -19.16 34.98
CA HIS A 438 46.91 -19.44 36.04
C HIS A 438 45.64 -19.93 35.34
N PHE A 439 45.33 -21.21 35.48
CA PHE A 439 44.00 -21.71 35.18
C PHE A 439 43.07 -20.88 36.07
N GLY A 440 42.33 -19.95 35.46
CA GLY A 440 41.22 -19.33 36.16
C GLY A 440 40.33 -20.46 36.67
N PRO A 441 39.70 -20.33 37.85
CA PRO A 441 38.76 -21.32 38.31
C PRO A 441 37.79 -21.61 37.15
N PRO A 442 37.53 -22.88 36.82
CA PRO A 442 36.67 -23.23 35.69
C PRO A 442 35.41 -22.40 35.80
N LYS A 443 35.04 -21.73 34.68
CA LYS A 443 33.83 -20.90 34.65
C LYS A 443 32.72 -21.72 35.27
N ALA A 444 32.11 -21.23 36.33
CA ALA A 444 30.98 -21.90 36.95
C ALA A 444 30.01 -22.26 35.82
N LEU A 445 29.66 -23.55 35.73
CA LEU A 445 28.58 -23.99 34.86
C LEU A 445 27.43 -23.02 35.10
N LYS A 446 26.94 -22.38 34.03
CA LYS A 446 25.77 -21.50 34.15
C LYS A 446 24.76 -22.27 35.00
N PRO A 447 24.25 -21.71 36.12
CA PRO A 447 23.24 -22.40 36.88
C PRO A 447 22.13 -22.73 35.89
N VAL A 448 21.86 -24.02 35.73
CA VAL A 448 20.68 -24.47 35.00
C VAL A 448 19.53 -23.81 35.74
N GLU A 449 18.89 -22.83 35.11
CA GLU A 449 17.69 -22.21 35.65
C GLU A 449 16.70 -23.33 35.93
N ASN A 450 16.50 -23.62 37.21
CA ASN A 450 15.44 -24.45 37.76
C ASN A 450 15.19 -25.77 37.01
N ALA A 451 16.13 -26.71 37.12
CA ALA A 451 15.72 -28.11 37.11
C ALA A 451 14.85 -28.32 38.37
N ARG A 452 13.51 -28.28 38.18
CA ARG A 452 12.55 -28.60 39.23
C ARG A 452 12.90 -30.00 39.78
N PRO A 453 12.89 -30.23 41.10
CA PRO A 453 13.04 -31.58 41.62
C PRO A 453 11.91 -32.44 41.05
N LEU A 454 12.28 -33.57 40.44
CA LEU A 454 11.36 -34.55 39.87
C LEU A 454 10.46 -35.09 41.00
N SER A 455 9.32 -34.44 41.18
CA SER A 455 8.19 -34.92 41.94
C SER A 455 7.54 -36.07 41.17
N ARG A 456 7.02 -37.07 41.88
CA ARG A 456 6.32 -38.23 41.32
C ARG A 456 5.16 -37.86 40.37
N HIS A 457 4.62 -36.64 40.46
CA HIS A 457 3.63 -36.10 39.51
C HIS A 457 4.18 -35.75 38.13
N ALA A 458 5.50 -35.58 37.96
CA ALA A 458 6.09 -35.27 36.65
C ALA A 458 5.99 -36.45 35.66
N PHE A 459 5.88 -37.69 36.16
CA PHE A 459 5.69 -38.86 35.30
C PHE A 459 4.27 -38.98 34.73
N GLU A 460 3.26 -38.46 35.42
CA GLU A 460 1.89 -38.40 34.88
C GLU A 460 1.75 -37.24 33.87
N GLU A 461 2.38 -36.10 34.14
CA GLU A 461 2.43 -34.97 33.19
C GLU A 461 3.26 -35.27 31.93
N GLU A 462 4.36 -36.04 32.01
CA GLU A 462 5.16 -36.40 30.82
C GLU A 462 4.41 -37.33 29.86
N VAL A 463 3.60 -38.27 30.38
CA VAL A 463 2.76 -39.13 29.55
C VAL A 463 1.65 -38.32 28.86
N ASP A 464 1.06 -37.35 29.56
CA ASP A 464 0.07 -36.43 28.96
C ASP A 464 0.72 -35.47 27.94
N ILE A 465 1.95 -35.01 28.18
CA ILE A 465 2.69 -34.16 27.24
C ILE A 465 3.10 -34.95 26.00
N GLU A 466 3.56 -36.20 26.12
CA GLU A 466 3.86 -37.06 24.96
C GLU A 466 2.62 -37.36 24.13
N GLN A 467 1.48 -37.62 24.78
CA GLN A 467 0.20 -37.81 24.10
C GLN A 467 -0.25 -36.54 23.37
N GLU A 468 -0.11 -35.36 23.99
CA GLU A 468 -0.45 -34.08 23.35
C GLU A 468 0.54 -33.71 22.23
N ILE A 469 1.83 -34.03 22.35
CA ILE A 469 2.81 -33.89 21.25
C ILE A 469 2.44 -34.82 20.08
N LYS A 470 2.03 -36.05 20.36
CA LYS A 470 1.57 -37.00 19.34
C LYS A 470 0.31 -36.50 18.65
N ARG A 471 -0.64 -35.95 19.41
CA ARG A 471 -1.87 -35.35 18.87
C ARG A 471 -1.60 -34.09 18.03
N ARG A 472 -0.64 -33.26 18.43
CA ARG A 472 -0.19 -32.10 17.64
C ARG A 472 0.45 -32.52 16.33
N ARG A 473 1.35 -33.51 16.35
CA ARG A 473 1.97 -34.08 15.14
C ARG A 473 0.95 -34.72 14.20
N GLU A 474 -0.12 -35.30 14.73
CA GLU A 474 -1.20 -35.86 13.92
C GLU A 474 -2.06 -34.77 13.27
N LYS A 475 -2.41 -33.72 14.03
CA LYS A 475 -3.07 -32.52 13.48
C LYS A 475 -2.23 -31.81 12.43
N GLU A 476 -0.91 -31.70 12.64
CA GLU A 476 0.00 -31.12 11.66
C GLU A 476 0.04 -31.95 10.37
N ARG A 477 0.10 -33.29 10.48
CA ARG A 477 0.00 -34.20 9.33
C ARG A 477 -1.34 -34.07 8.60
N GLU A 478 -2.47 -33.98 9.30
CA GLU A 478 -3.78 -33.74 8.67
C GLU A 478 -3.84 -32.38 7.95
N ILE A 479 -3.25 -31.34 8.52
CA ILE A 479 -3.17 -30.02 7.88
C ILE A 479 -2.29 -30.09 6.63
N GLU A 480 -1.15 -30.78 6.68
CA GLU A 480 -0.29 -31.00 5.51
C GLU A 480 -0.99 -31.83 4.42
N GLU A 481 -1.70 -32.89 4.78
CA GLU A 481 -2.49 -33.67 3.83
C GLU A 481 -3.61 -32.86 3.19
N ARG A 482 -4.30 -32.00 3.97
CA ARG A 482 -5.30 -31.06 3.44
C ARG A 482 -4.67 -30.05 2.49
N LYS A 483 -3.49 -29.51 2.83
CA LYS A 483 -2.74 -28.61 1.95
C LYS A 483 -2.33 -29.32 0.65
N LEU A 484 -1.82 -30.55 0.75
CA LEU A 484 -1.41 -31.37 -0.39
C LEU A 484 -2.60 -31.71 -1.28
N SER A 485 -3.74 -32.08 -0.70
CA SER A 485 -4.99 -32.34 -1.41
C SER A 485 -5.52 -31.09 -2.13
N LYS A 486 -5.53 -29.94 -1.46
CA LYS A 486 -5.91 -28.65 -2.08
C LYS A 486 -4.98 -28.29 -3.24
N THR A 487 -3.67 -28.53 -3.07
CA THR A 487 -2.66 -28.28 -4.11
C THR A 487 -2.86 -29.20 -5.32
N LYS A 488 -3.09 -30.51 -5.09
CA LYS A 488 -3.42 -31.47 -6.14
C LYS A 488 -4.68 -31.08 -6.91
N ARG A 489 -5.72 -30.59 -6.22
CA ARG A 489 -6.95 -30.09 -6.87
C ARG A 489 -6.68 -28.89 -7.77
N ILE A 490 -5.93 -27.90 -7.28
CA ILE A 490 -5.55 -26.70 -8.05
C ILE A 490 -4.73 -27.07 -9.29
N ILE A 491 -3.75 -27.97 -9.14
CA ILE A 491 -2.94 -28.46 -10.27
C ILE A 491 -3.83 -29.19 -11.28
N GLY A 492 -4.74 -30.07 -10.83
CA GLY A 492 -5.69 -30.77 -11.69
C GLY A 492 -6.57 -29.81 -12.49
N GLU A 493 -7.13 -28.79 -11.84
CA GLU A 493 -7.92 -27.73 -12.51
C GLU A 493 -7.09 -26.93 -13.53
N LYS A 494 -5.81 -26.68 -13.24
CA LYS A 494 -4.90 -25.97 -14.16
C LYS A 494 -4.59 -26.82 -15.39
N VAL A 495 -4.29 -28.10 -15.22
CA VAL A 495 -4.05 -29.05 -16.32
C VAL A 495 -5.29 -29.17 -17.20
N LEU A 496 -6.49 -29.23 -16.60
CA LEU A 496 -7.74 -29.30 -17.35
C LEU A 496 -7.97 -28.03 -18.20
N ARG A 497 -7.66 -26.85 -17.63
CA ARG A 497 -7.71 -25.56 -18.35
C ARG A 497 -6.70 -25.51 -19.49
N GLU A 498 -5.46 -25.93 -19.27
CA GLU A 498 -4.42 -25.98 -20.32
C GLU A 498 -4.78 -26.96 -21.45
N ALA A 499 -5.39 -28.10 -21.12
CA ALA A 499 -5.90 -29.05 -22.10
C ALA A 499 -7.08 -28.47 -22.92
N GLN A 500 -7.94 -27.67 -22.30
CA GLN A 500 -9.02 -26.97 -23.01
C GLN A 500 -8.47 -25.89 -23.95
N ILE A 501 -7.53 -25.07 -23.47
CA ILE A 501 -6.85 -24.05 -24.28
C ILE A 501 -6.14 -24.69 -25.48
N SER A 502 -5.48 -25.83 -25.28
CA SER A 502 -4.81 -26.55 -26.36
C SER A 502 -5.79 -27.02 -27.44
N ARG A 503 -6.94 -27.59 -27.04
CA ARG A 503 -8.02 -27.98 -27.97
C ARG A 503 -8.59 -26.77 -28.74
N ASP A 504 -8.77 -25.64 -28.07
CA ASP A 504 -9.27 -24.42 -28.72
C ASP A 504 -8.25 -23.82 -29.71
N ILE A 505 -6.95 -23.87 -29.39
CA ILE A 505 -5.88 -23.47 -30.29
C ILE A 505 -5.87 -24.36 -31.54
N GLU A 506 -6.03 -25.68 -31.37
CA GLU A 506 -6.04 -26.63 -32.49
C GLU A 506 -7.27 -26.41 -33.39
N LYS A 507 -8.44 -26.17 -32.79
CA LYS A 507 -9.65 -25.78 -33.51
C LYS A 507 -9.44 -24.49 -34.31
N ARG A 508 -8.88 -23.44 -33.69
CA ARG A 508 -8.54 -22.17 -34.38
C ARG A 508 -7.54 -22.38 -35.51
N LYS A 509 -6.50 -23.19 -35.33
CA LYS A 509 -5.53 -23.54 -36.39
C LYS A 509 -6.23 -24.24 -37.56
N SER A 510 -7.14 -25.17 -37.29
CA SER A 510 -7.90 -25.88 -38.32
C SER A 510 -8.81 -24.93 -39.13
N GLU A 511 -9.46 -23.98 -38.46
CA GLU A 511 -10.29 -22.95 -39.11
C GLU A 511 -9.45 -21.98 -39.94
N LEU A 512 -8.29 -21.56 -39.42
CA LEU A 512 -7.36 -20.71 -40.15
C LEU A 512 -6.85 -21.40 -41.42
N MET A 513 -6.53 -22.70 -41.34
CA MET A 513 -6.14 -23.49 -42.51
C MET A 513 -7.28 -23.61 -43.53
N LYS A 514 -8.54 -23.80 -43.09
CA LYS A 514 -9.71 -23.78 -43.97
C LYS A 514 -9.88 -22.41 -44.64
N ARG A 515 -9.72 -21.30 -43.90
CA ARG A 515 -9.77 -19.94 -44.46
C ARG A 515 -8.65 -19.72 -45.49
N ARG A 516 -7.43 -20.16 -45.19
CA ARG A 516 -6.28 -20.06 -46.11
C ARG A 516 -6.49 -20.87 -47.40
N ARG A 517 -7.07 -22.08 -47.30
CA ARG A 517 -7.47 -22.86 -48.50
C ARG A 517 -8.51 -22.12 -49.34
N ARG A 518 -9.52 -21.50 -48.71
CA ARG A 518 -10.54 -20.70 -49.42
C ARG A 518 -9.94 -19.45 -50.09
N THR A 519 -9.00 -18.76 -49.44
CA THR A 519 -8.34 -17.59 -50.06
C THR A 519 -7.45 -17.98 -51.22
N VAL A 520 -6.69 -19.07 -51.11
CA VAL A 520 -5.87 -19.60 -52.21
C VAL A 520 -6.76 -20.03 -53.39
N SER A 521 -7.88 -20.70 -53.13
CA SER A 521 -8.86 -21.05 -54.18
C SER A 521 -9.40 -19.82 -54.90
N ARG A 522 -9.81 -18.78 -54.15
CA ARG A 522 -10.29 -17.51 -54.71
C ARG A 522 -9.21 -16.76 -55.50
N GLN A 523 -7.95 -16.81 -55.05
CA GLN A 523 -6.83 -16.21 -55.77
C GLN A 523 -6.54 -16.96 -57.08
N SER A 524 -6.63 -18.29 -57.08
CA SER A 524 -6.51 -19.09 -58.31
C SER A 524 -7.63 -18.79 -59.31
N GLU A 525 -8.88 -18.66 -58.84
CA GLU A 525 -10.00 -18.26 -59.71
C GLU A 525 -9.83 -16.85 -60.29
N ARG A 526 -9.35 -15.90 -59.47
CA ARG A 526 -9.03 -14.53 -59.92
C ARG A 526 -7.88 -14.49 -60.92
N ALA A 527 -6.85 -15.31 -60.74
CA ALA A 527 -5.75 -15.43 -61.69
C ALA A 527 -6.25 -15.96 -63.05
N LYS A 528 -7.07 -17.02 -63.05
CA LYS A 528 -7.68 -17.56 -64.28
C LYS A 528 -8.55 -16.54 -65.02
N THR A 529 -9.29 -15.71 -64.28
CA THR A 529 -10.11 -14.65 -64.88
C THR A 529 -9.26 -13.48 -65.40
N ALA A 530 -8.16 -13.15 -64.72
CA ALA A 530 -7.22 -12.13 -65.18
C ALA A 530 -6.44 -12.57 -66.44
N ASP A 531 -6.04 -13.84 -66.51
CA ASP A 531 -5.37 -14.40 -67.69
C ASP A 531 -6.32 -14.42 -68.91
N ALA A 532 -7.59 -14.81 -68.70
CA ALA A 532 -8.62 -14.75 -69.75
C ALA A 532 -8.93 -13.31 -70.21
N ALA A 533 -8.78 -12.31 -69.34
CA ALA A 533 -8.94 -10.90 -69.73
C ALA A 533 -7.74 -10.41 -70.55
N ARG A 534 -6.51 -10.79 -70.19
CA ARG A 534 -5.29 -10.48 -70.95
C ARG A 534 -5.30 -11.07 -72.35
N GLU A 535 -5.79 -12.29 -72.50
CA GLU A 535 -5.90 -12.94 -73.81
C GLU A 535 -6.87 -12.19 -74.74
N LYS A 536 -7.98 -11.68 -74.19
CA LYS A 536 -8.91 -10.82 -74.93
C LYS A 536 -8.31 -9.45 -75.29
N ASP A 537 -7.55 -8.85 -74.39
CA ASP A 537 -6.87 -7.57 -74.64
C ASP A 537 -5.77 -7.72 -75.71
N GLU A 538 -5.01 -8.82 -75.70
CA GLU A 538 -4.04 -9.12 -76.77
C GLU A 538 -4.72 -9.35 -78.12
N GLU A 539 -5.87 -10.02 -78.15
CA GLU A 539 -6.65 -10.24 -79.36
C GLU A 539 -7.20 -8.91 -79.92
N PHE A 540 -7.70 -8.04 -79.05
CA PHE A 540 -8.11 -6.68 -79.40
C PHE A 540 -6.94 -5.85 -79.98
N TYR A 541 -5.75 -5.92 -79.36
CA TYR A 541 -4.58 -5.17 -79.80
C TYR A 541 -4.05 -5.65 -81.17
N LYS A 542 -4.08 -6.97 -81.41
CA LYS A 542 -3.73 -7.56 -82.72
C LYS A 542 -4.67 -7.10 -83.82
N ASP A 543 -5.97 -7.00 -83.53
CA ASP A 543 -6.96 -6.51 -84.49
C ASP A 543 -6.82 -4.99 -84.75
N GLU A 544 -6.50 -4.20 -83.73
CA GLU A 544 -6.24 -2.76 -83.91
C GLU A 544 -4.97 -2.51 -84.75
N MET A 545 -3.91 -3.30 -84.54
CA MET A 545 -2.69 -3.24 -85.35
C MET A 545 -2.94 -3.60 -86.82
N LYS A 546 -3.75 -4.64 -87.08
CA LYS A 546 -4.15 -4.98 -88.46
C LYS A 546 -4.87 -3.81 -89.15
N ARG A 547 -5.78 -3.12 -88.44
CA ARG A 547 -6.48 -1.95 -88.98
C ARG A 547 -5.53 -0.80 -89.30
N LYS A 548 -4.56 -0.52 -88.43
CA LYS A 548 -3.55 0.55 -88.66
C LYS A 548 -2.66 0.25 -89.86
N VAL A 549 -2.18 -0.99 -90.01
CA VAL A 549 -1.39 -1.42 -91.18
C VAL A 549 -2.20 -1.27 -92.47
N GLN A 550 -3.49 -1.60 -92.44
CA GLN A 550 -4.36 -1.49 -93.61
C GLN A 550 -4.63 -0.03 -94.00
N GLN A 551 -4.75 0.88 -93.02
CA GLN A 551 -4.84 2.32 -93.27
C GLN A 551 -3.54 2.91 -93.85
N GLU A 552 -2.37 2.50 -93.35
CA GLU A 552 -1.07 2.95 -93.88
C GLU A 552 -0.82 2.46 -95.31
N LEU A 553 -1.22 1.21 -95.62
CA LEU A 553 -1.19 0.70 -96.99
C LEU A 553 -2.08 1.52 -97.93
N GLN A 554 -3.25 1.95 -97.45
CA GLN A 554 -4.15 2.81 -98.23
C GLN A 554 -3.53 4.19 -98.48
N LYS A 555 -2.98 4.83 -97.43
CA LYS A 555 -2.27 6.12 -97.57
C LYS A 555 -1.09 6.03 -98.53
N SER A 556 -0.34 4.93 -98.53
CA SER A 556 0.79 4.73 -99.44
C SER A 556 0.35 4.61 -100.91
N ARG A 557 -0.82 4.00 -101.16
CA ARG A 557 -1.43 3.96 -102.50
C ARG A 557 -1.84 5.37 -102.95
N ASP A 558 -2.51 6.12 -102.08
CA ASP A 558 -2.96 7.48 -102.39
C ASP A 558 -1.77 8.44 -102.63
N LEU A 559 -0.67 8.28 -101.89
CA LEU A 559 0.55 9.07 -102.07
C LEU A 559 1.23 8.79 -103.43
N LYS A 560 1.25 7.52 -103.86
CA LYS A 560 1.79 7.12 -105.16
C LYS A 560 0.95 7.71 -106.31
N GLU A 561 -0.36 7.76 -106.16
CA GLU A 561 -1.25 8.42 -107.15
C GLU A 561 -0.98 9.92 -107.23
N GLN A 562 -0.80 10.61 -106.09
CA GLN A 562 -0.44 12.03 -106.08
C GLN A 562 0.93 12.32 -106.70
N GLU A 563 1.91 11.42 -106.55
CA GLU A 563 3.24 11.59 -107.14
C GLU A 563 3.21 11.43 -108.67
N VAL A 564 2.39 10.51 -109.19
CA VAL A 564 2.16 10.35 -110.63
C VAL A 564 1.55 11.64 -111.22
N LEU A 565 0.57 12.23 -110.55
CA LEU A 565 -0.04 13.52 -110.94
C LEU A 565 0.94 14.70 -110.92
N ARG A 566 1.89 14.72 -109.98
CA ARG A 566 2.94 15.77 -109.91
C ARG A 566 3.99 15.63 -111.04
N ARG A 567 4.26 14.40 -111.51
CA ARG A 567 5.20 14.18 -112.63
C ARG A 567 4.62 14.61 -113.98
N THR A 568 3.32 14.47 -114.21
CA THR A 568 2.65 15.01 -115.40
C THR A 568 2.60 16.54 -115.40
N ALA A 569 2.41 17.19 -114.25
CA ALA A 569 2.41 18.66 -114.15
C ALA A 569 3.78 19.31 -114.46
N ARG A 570 4.90 18.67 -114.07
CA ARG A 570 6.26 19.20 -114.32
C ARG A 570 6.69 19.17 -115.79
N LYS A 571 6.19 18.21 -116.58
CA LYS A 571 6.47 18.15 -118.04
C LYS A 571 5.84 19.31 -118.81
N ASN A 572 4.65 19.74 -118.40
CA ASN A 572 3.93 20.82 -119.09
C ASN A 572 4.54 22.22 -118.85
N ASN A 573 5.17 22.45 -117.69
CA ASN A 573 5.81 23.74 -117.39
C ASN A 573 7.19 23.92 -118.06
N SER A 574 7.89 22.83 -118.43
CA SER A 574 9.20 22.90 -119.08
C SER A 574 9.14 23.35 -120.55
N MET A 575 8.02 23.12 -121.24
CA MET A 575 7.83 23.53 -122.64
C MET A 575 7.49 25.02 -122.77
N ARG A 576 6.91 25.64 -121.73
CA ARG A 576 6.47 27.05 -121.74
C ARG A 576 7.64 28.04 -121.60
N ASN A 577 8.70 27.67 -120.87
CA ASN A 577 9.87 28.53 -120.63
C ASN A 577 10.89 28.58 -121.78
N LYS A 578 10.83 27.65 -122.76
CA LYS A 578 11.71 27.71 -123.95
C LYS A 578 11.30 28.75 -125.00
N SER A 579 10.06 29.24 -124.94
CA SER A 579 9.54 30.22 -125.90
C SER A 579 9.85 31.68 -125.53
N GLN A 580 10.36 31.96 -124.32
CA GLN A 580 10.62 33.32 -123.83
C GLN A 580 12.10 33.72 -123.85
N SER A 581 13.02 32.82 -124.24
CA SER A 581 14.48 33.07 -124.17
C SER A 581 15.14 33.50 -125.49
N ILE A 582 14.41 33.56 -126.61
CA ILE A 582 14.98 33.89 -127.94
C ILE A 582 14.80 35.38 -128.32
N PHE A 583 14.08 36.18 -127.52
CA PHE A 583 13.78 37.58 -127.85
C PHE A 583 14.74 38.62 -127.22
N LEU A 584 15.80 38.19 -126.50
CA LEU A 584 16.65 39.08 -125.68
C LEU A 584 18.16 38.79 -125.80
N PHE A 585 18.65 38.47 -127.01
CA PHE A 585 20.09 38.41 -127.31
C PHE A 585 20.47 39.19 -128.59
N GLU A 586 19.62 40.13 -129.02
CA GLU A 586 20.01 41.26 -129.86
C GLU A 586 20.20 42.46 -128.92
N ILE A 587 21.36 43.11 -129.00
CA ILE A 587 21.76 44.34 -128.28
C ILE A 587 22.39 44.09 -126.89
N GLN A 588 23.61 43.54 -126.91
CA GLN A 588 24.75 44.04 -126.13
C GLN A 588 26.03 43.78 -126.96
N ASN A 589 26.89 44.72 -127.37
CA ASN A 589 27.03 46.18 -127.18
C ASN A 589 26.46 46.81 -125.91
#